data_AF-A0A800CAI4-F1
#
_entry.id   AF-A0A800CAI4-F1
#
_cell.length_a   1.000
_cell.length_b   1.000
_cell.length_c   1.000
_cell.angle_alpha   90.00
_cell.angle_beta   90.00
_cell.angle_gamma   90.00
#
_symmetry.space_group_name_H-M   'P 1'
#
loop_
_entity.id
_entity.type
_entity.pdbx_description
1 polymer ?
#
loop_
_entity_poly.entity_id
_entity_poly.type
_entity_poly.pdbx_seq_one_letter_code
_entity_poly.pdbx_strand_id
1 'polypeptide(L)'
;QRILRHYLDDFILVSDDEIRRAIIILLAHTRNLAEGAGAAALAAALKLREELMGKRVGVVLSGGNLSIDRLRELLAAEGAPGFRL
;
A
#
# COMPACT_ATOMS: atom_id res chain seq x y z
N GLN A 1 -6.65 -20.29 13.30
CA GLN A 1 -5.73 -19.96 12.18
C GLN A 1 -4.89 -21.18 11.75
N ARG A 2 -5.50 -22.30 11.35
CA ARG A 2 -4.76 -23.53 11.01
C ARG A 2 -3.93 -23.39 9.72
N ILE A 3 -4.50 -22.75 8.70
CA ILE A 3 -3.84 -22.53 7.40
C ILE A 3 -2.59 -21.64 7.58
N LEU A 4 -2.73 -20.50 8.25
CA LEU A 4 -1.60 -19.57 8.44
C LEU A 4 -0.41 -20.24 9.14
N ARG A 5 -0.63 -21.08 10.15
CA ARG A 5 0.45 -21.80 10.86
C ARG A 5 1.29 -22.71 9.97
N HIS A 6 0.78 -23.14 8.82
CA HIS A 6 1.47 -24.07 7.93
C HIS A 6 2.01 -23.41 6.65
N TYR A 7 1.45 -22.27 6.23
CA TYR A 7 1.73 -21.69 4.92
C TYR A 7 2.15 -20.21 4.96
N LEU A 8 2.06 -19.55 6.11
CA LEU A 8 2.51 -18.18 6.25
C LEU A 8 3.95 -18.18 6.74
N ASP A 9 4.83 -17.54 5.99
CA ASP A 9 6.24 -17.41 6.36
C ASP A 9 6.46 -16.35 7.44
N ASP A 10 5.76 -15.21 7.36
CA ASP A 10 5.98 -14.09 8.28
C ASP A 10 4.78 -13.13 8.39
N PHE A 11 4.80 -12.29 9.42
CA PHE A 11 3.92 -11.13 9.62
C PHE A 11 4.74 -9.83 9.59
N ILE A 12 4.50 -9.01 8.58
CA ILE A 12 5.14 -7.71 8.45
C ILE A 12 4.19 -6.64 8.98
N LEU A 13 4.61 -5.94 10.03
CA LEU A 13 3.87 -4.79 10.56
C LEU A 13 4.25 -3.52 9.79
N VAL A 14 3.25 -2.72 9.47
CA VAL A 14 3.41 -1.41 8.82
C VAL A 14 2.71 -0.33 9.63
N SER A 15 3.25 0.88 9.61
CA SER A 15 2.65 2.04 10.24
C SER A 15 1.58 2.68 9.37
N ASP A 16 0.72 3.49 9.96
CA ASP A 16 -0.26 4.28 9.23
C ASP A 16 0.40 5.14 8.15
N ASP A 17 1.55 5.78 8.43
CA ASP A 17 2.26 6.61 7.45
C ASP A 17 2.78 5.79 6.26
N GLU A 18 3.23 4.55 6.50
CA GLU A 18 3.63 3.63 5.42
C GLU A 18 2.43 3.26 4.55
N ILE A 19 1.26 3.03 5.16
CA ILE A 19 0.01 2.76 4.44
C ILE A 19 -0.42 3.98 3.62
N ARG A 20 -0.39 5.19 4.19
CA ARG A 20 -0.77 6.44 3.50
C ARG A 20 0.08 6.66 2.26
N ARG A 21 1.40 6.53 2.38
CA ARG A 21 2.32 6.58 1.24
C ARG A 21 1.99 5.54 0.18
N ALA A 22 1.69 4.31 0.58
CA ALA A 22 1.35 3.24 -0.35
C ALA A 22 0.05 3.52 -1.14
N ILE A 23 -0.96 4.12 -0.51
CA ILE A 23 -2.20 4.56 -1.20
C ILE A 23 -1.86 5.56 -2.31
N ILE A 24 -1.05 6.58 -1.99
CA ILE A 24 -0.66 7.61 -2.98
C ILE A 24 0.16 7.00 -4.12
N ILE A 25 1.07 6.08 -3.83
CA ILE A 25 1.87 5.39 -4.85
C ILE A 25 0.97 4.55 -5.77
N LEU A 26 0.03 3.77 -5.22
CA LEU A 26 -0.92 2.98 -6.00
C LEU A 26 -1.74 3.88 -6.94
N LEU A 27 -2.25 4.98 -6.41
CA LEU A 27 -3.04 5.93 -7.19
C LEU A 27 -2.21 6.56 -8.32
N ALA A 28 -0.99 7.02 -8.01
CA ALA A 28 -0.13 7.70 -8.97
C ALA A 28 0.38 6.78 -10.10
N HIS A 29 0.70 5.52 -9.80
CA HIS A 29 1.36 4.62 -10.75
C HIS A 29 0.40 3.66 -11.45
N THR A 30 -0.73 3.32 -10.82
CA THR A 30 -1.66 2.32 -11.36
C THR A 30 -3.04 2.87 -11.65
N ARG A 31 -3.33 4.11 -11.22
CA ARG A 31 -4.66 4.74 -11.29
C ARG A 31 -5.74 3.98 -10.51
N ASN A 32 -5.36 3.04 -9.64
CA ASN A 32 -6.28 2.37 -8.73
C ASN A 32 -6.29 3.09 -7.39
N LEU A 33 -7.49 3.36 -6.89
CA LEU A 33 -7.70 3.90 -5.55
C LEU A 33 -7.78 2.74 -4.56
N ALA A 34 -6.85 2.71 -3.61
CA ALA A 34 -6.84 1.75 -2.52
C ALA A 34 -7.32 2.37 -1.20
N GLU A 35 -7.98 1.57 -0.38
CA GLU A 35 -8.17 1.89 1.04
C GLU A 35 -6.96 1.42 1.87
N GLY A 36 -6.95 1.70 3.18
CA GLY A 36 -5.82 1.35 4.05
C GLY A 36 -5.45 -0.13 4.01
N ALA A 37 -6.42 -1.03 4.18
CA ALA A 37 -6.20 -2.48 4.09
C ALA A 37 -5.74 -2.91 2.68
N GLY A 38 -6.27 -2.26 1.63
CA GLY A 38 -5.91 -2.50 0.23
C GLY A 38 -4.47 -2.13 -0.12
N ALA A 39 -3.90 -1.14 0.58
CA ALA A 39 -2.54 -0.67 0.35
C ALA A 39 -1.49 -1.32 1.27
N ALA A 40 -1.91 -2.03 2.32
CA ALA A 40 -1.01 -2.59 3.35
C ALA A 40 0.06 -3.53 2.77
N ALA A 41 -0.30 -4.35 1.78
CA ALA A 41 0.65 -5.26 1.12
C ALA A 41 1.75 -4.50 0.36
N LEU A 42 1.42 -3.39 -0.30
CA LEU A 42 2.42 -2.54 -0.94
C LEU A 42 3.28 -1.81 0.09
N ALA A 43 2.67 -1.31 1.18
CA ALA A 43 3.42 -0.67 2.27
C ALA A 43 4.50 -1.61 2.83
N ALA A 44 4.16 -2.89 3.05
CA ALA A 44 5.10 -3.90 3.50
C ALA A 44 6.21 -4.17 2.46
N ALA A 45 5.85 -4.29 1.19
CA ALA A 45 6.84 -4.50 0.12
C ALA A 45 7.83 -3.32 -0.01
N LEU A 46 7.36 -2.08 0.14
CA LEU A 46 8.21 -0.89 0.13
C LEU A 46 9.13 -0.81 1.36
N LYS A 47 8.64 -1.22 2.52
CA LYS A 47 9.44 -1.33 3.75
C LYS A 47 10.57 -2.35 3.61
N LEU A 48 10.28 -3.49 2.98
CA LEU A 48 11.23 -4.58 2.74
C LEU A 48 12.06 -4.41 1.45
N ARG A 49 12.10 -3.21 0.85
CA ARG A 49 12.70 -2.98 -0.48
C ARG A 49 14.12 -3.54 -0.63
N GLU A 50 14.95 -3.42 0.42
CA GLU A 50 16.34 -3.86 0.38
C GLU A 50 16.42 -5.40 0.35
N GLU A 51 15.56 -6.08 1.10
CA GLU A 51 15.47 -7.56 1.18
C GLU A 51 14.83 -8.18 -0.07
N LEU A 52 14.03 -7.38 -0.78
CA LEU A 52 13.33 -7.78 -2.01
C LEU A 52 14.07 -7.38 -3.28
N MET A 53 15.23 -6.72 -3.17
CA MET A 53 16.00 -6.27 -4.32
C MET A 53 16.36 -7.44 -5.25
N GLY A 54 16.15 -7.24 -6.55
CA GLY A 54 16.39 -8.26 -7.58
C GLY A 54 15.30 -9.34 -7.70
N LYS A 55 14.28 -9.33 -6.84
CA LYS A 55 13.14 -10.26 -6.90
C LYS A 55 11.98 -9.67 -7.70
N ARG A 56 11.15 -10.54 -8.27
CA ARG A 56 9.83 -10.17 -8.81
C ARG A 56 8.80 -10.33 -7.70
N VAL A 57 8.17 -9.23 -7.29
CA VAL A 57 7.24 -9.19 -6.15
C VAL A 57 5.85 -8.89 -6.67
N GLY A 58 4.88 -9.74 -6.31
CA GLY A 58 3.46 -9.48 -6.50
C GLY A 58 2.82 -9.07 -5.18
N VAL A 59 1.97 -8.04 -5.20
CA VAL A 59 1.16 -7.63 -4.05
C VAL A 59 -0.31 -7.64 -4.42
N VAL A 60 -1.17 -7.94 -3.46
CA VAL A 60 -2.63 -7.97 -3.66
C VAL A 60 -3.21 -6.61 -3.25
N LEU A 61 -3.86 -5.92 -4.18
CA LEU A 61 -4.75 -4.80 -3.88
C LEU A 61 -6.12 -5.38 -3.52
N SER A 62 -6.42 -5.48 -2.23
CA SER A 62 -7.60 -6.19 -1.73
C SER A 62 -8.89 -5.36 -1.66
N GLY A 63 -8.79 -4.02 -1.66
CA GLY A 63 -9.95 -3.14 -1.50
C GLY A 63 -9.67 -1.67 -1.84
N GLY A 64 -10.74 -0.93 -2.11
CA GLY A 64 -10.68 0.44 -2.63
C GLY A 64 -11.80 1.37 -2.14
N ASN A 65 -12.44 1.05 -1.01
CA ASN A 65 -13.58 1.80 -0.48
C ASN A 65 -13.13 3.08 0.28
N LEU A 66 -12.30 3.89 -0.37
CA LEU A 66 -11.81 5.15 0.19
C LEU A 66 -12.73 6.31 -0.23
N SER A 67 -13.27 7.04 0.74
CA SER A 67 -14.05 8.25 0.46
C SER A 67 -13.18 9.36 -0.14
N ILE A 68 -13.80 10.26 -0.90
CA ILE A 68 -13.13 11.43 -1.47
C ILE A 68 -12.52 12.34 -0.41
N ASP A 69 -13.18 12.52 0.74
CA ASP A 69 -12.66 13.39 1.82
C ASP A 69 -11.37 12.83 2.42
N ARG A 70 -11.31 11.52 2.66
CA ARG A 70 -10.05 10.88 3.08
C ARG A 70 -8.97 10.97 2.01
N LEU A 71 -9.31 10.83 0.73
CA LEU A 71 -8.34 11.03 -0.34
C LEU A 71 -7.77 12.46 -0.32
N ARG A 72 -8.62 13.47 -0.14
CA ARG A 72 -8.18 14.87 -0.03
C ARG A 72 -7.23 15.09 1.15
N GLU A 73 -7.56 14.53 2.31
CA GLU A 73 -6.69 14.59 3.50
C GLU A 73 -5.32 13.96 3.23
N LEU A 74 -5.28 12.79 2.58
CA LEU A 74 -4.04 12.09 2.24
C LEU A 74 -3.17 12.90 1.27
N LEU A 75 -3.78 13.45 0.22
CA LEU A 75 -3.07 14.27 -0.78
C LEU A 75 -2.53 15.57 -0.17
N ALA A 76 -3.25 16.16 0.78
CA ALA A 76 -2.77 17.33 1.51
C ALA A 76 -1.58 17.01 2.42
N ALA A 77 -1.57 15.82 3.04
CA ALA A 77 -0.53 15.40 3.97
C ALA A 77 0.78 14.96 3.28
N GLU A 78 0.69 14.21 2.17
CA GLU A 78 1.86 13.68 1.46
C GLU A 78 2.47 14.68 0.47
N GLY A 79 1.81 15.82 0.25
CA GLY A 79 2.07 16.71 -0.88
C GLY A 79 1.53 16.08 -2.16
N ALA A 80 0.64 16.79 -2.85
CA ALA A 80 0.04 16.27 -4.07
C ALA A 80 1.16 15.85 -5.04
N PRO A 81 1.23 14.57 -5.46
CA PRO A 81 2.10 14.20 -6.58
C PRO A 81 1.77 15.14 -7.72
N GLY A 82 2.76 15.49 -8.55
CA GLY A 82 2.55 16.24 -9.78
C GLY A 82 1.65 15.47 -10.74
N PHE A 83 0.35 15.39 -10.43
CA PHE A 83 -0.69 14.78 -11.23
C PHE A 83 -0.85 15.66 -12.45
N ARG A 84 -0.37 15.18 -13.59
CA ARG A 84 -0.90 15.58 -14.88
C ARG A 84 -1.96 14.54 -15.24
N LEU A 85 -3.22 14.95 -15.12
CA LEU A 85 -4.34 14.22 -15.72
C LEU A 85 -4.21 14.26 -17.24
#